data_AF-A0A9X1SVR4-F1
#
_entry.id   AF-A0A9X1SVR4-F1
#
_cell.length_a   1.000
_cell.length_b   1.000
_cell.length_c   1.000
_cell.angle_alpha   90.00
_cell.angle_beta   90.00
_cell.angle_gamma   90.00
#
_symmetry.space_group_name_H-M   'P 1'
#
loop_
_entity.id
_entity.type
_entity.pdbx_description
1 polymer ?
#
loop_
_entity_poly.entity_id
_entity_poly.type
_entity_poly.pdbx_seq_one_letter_code
_entity_poly.pdbx_strand_id
1 'polypeptide(L)'
;MSEIKTSLPSIIQFISTPGAQRGRVPAQLRAMYEDPTRHPWRYYDPIVTAVVKGLRTGELPAERQKIERLRTELDLAVVRSQEREESDRRCRGQSVHYAEIAAGMLKVRRRVGPLRVFGAPSGVWRHRDLRVGVTPHLLVERRGGVQEVWFLHLKATRLSQSTADGALVIMGEAMRSVGCDAVPRIVDVRSGSVGFALNRTRDLPMLTAYARSEAEAFASLWEARAKAAA
;
A
#
# COMPACT_ATOMS: atom_id res chain seq x y z
N MET A 1 -5.79 24.38 -15.00
CA MET A 1 -5.67 22.94 -15.32
C MET A 1 -6.51 22.16 -14.31
N SER A 2 -7.06 21.00 -14.67
CA SER A 2 -7.85 20.18 -13.75
C SER A 2 -6.95 19.44 -12.75
N GLU A 3 -7.36 19.38 -11.49
CA GLU A 3 -6.65 18.65 -10.42
C GLU A 3 -6.53 17.15 -10.77
N ILE A 4 -5.31 16.61 -10.75
CA ILE A 4 -5.04 15.18 -10.97
C ILE A 4 -5.17 14.46 -9.63
N LYS A 5 -6.13 13.53 -9.53
CA LYS A 5 -6.36 12.73 -8.33
C LYS A 5 -5.77 11.33 -8.49
N THR A 6 -4.99 10.90 -7.50
CA THR A 6 -4.41 9.56 -7.47
C THR A 6 -4.26 9.05 -6.02
N SER A 7 -3.68 7.86 -5.85
CA SER A 7 -3.47 7.21 -4.56
C SER A 7 -2.01 6.80 -4.37
N LEU A 8 -1.57 6.65 -3.12
CA LEU A 8 -0.25 6.13 -2.80
C LEU A 8 0.08 4.80 -3.52
N PRO A 9 -0.80 3.78 -3.58
CA PRO A 9 -0.53 2.56 -4.36
C PRO A 9 -0.23 2.80 -5.86
N SER A 10 -0.87 3.81 -6.46
CA SER A 10 -0.61 4.19 -7.85
C SER A 10 0.76 4.84 -8.02
N ILE A 11 1.17 5.69 -7.07
CA ILE A 11 2.51 6.28 -7.04
C ILE A 11 3.58 5.21 -6.81
N ILE A 12 3.39 4.29 -5.88
CA ILE A 12 4.31 3.16 -5.67
C ILE A 12 4.46 2.35 -6.96
N GLN A 13 3.34 2.05 -7.64
CA GLN A 13 3.39 1.35 -8.92
C GLN A 13 4.19 2.12 -9.97
N PHE A 14 3.93 3.42 -10.10
CA PHE A 14 4.65 4.29 -11.03
C PHE A 14 6.16 4.29 -10.78
N ILE A 15 6.58 4.54 -9.54
CA ILE A 15 7.99 4.57 -9.14
C ILE A 15 8.65 3.19 -9.33
N SER A 16 7.91 2.11 -9.09
CA SER A 16 8.42 0.74 -9.27
C SER A 16 8.49 0.28 -10.73
N THR A 17 7.88 1.02 -11.66
CA THR A 17 7.85 0.64 -13.07
C THR A 17 9.02 1.30 -13.80
N PRO A 18 9.96 0.53 -14.36
CA PRO A 18 11.14 1.10 -15.02
C PRO A 18 10.81 1.63 -16.43
N GLY A 19 11.59 2.64 -16.85
CA GLY A 19 11.64 3.12 -18.23
C GLY A 19 10.32 3.63 -18.78
N ALA A 20 10.16 3.56 -20.11
CA ALA A 20 8.97 4.06 -20.81
C ALA A 20 7.66 3.38 -20.37
N GLN A 21 7.73 2.17 -19.81
CA GLN A 21 6.56 1.44 -19.33
C GLN A 21 5.83 2.17 -18.20
N ARG A 22 6.51 3.05 -17.46
CA ARG A 22 5.89 3.82 -16.38
C ARG A 22 4.75 4.71 -16.84
N GLY A 23 4.74 5.13 -18.11
CA GLY A 23 3.64 5.89 -18.72
C GLY A 23 2.32 5.11 -18.77
N ARG A 24 2.35 3.77 -18.70
CA ARG A 24 1.13 2.95 -18.63
C ARG A 24 0.36 3.14 -17.33
N VAL A 25 1.02 3.48 -16.23
CA VAL A 25 0.37 3.62 -14.91
C VAL A 25 -0.64 4.78 -14.88
N PRO A 26 -0.25 6.04 -15.19
CA PRO A 26 -1.22 7.13 -15.27
C PRO A 26 -2.25 6.90 -16.38
N ALA A 27 -1.87 6.28 -17.51
CA ALA A 27 -2.82 5.97 -18.58
C ALA A 27 -3.90 4.96 -18.16
N GLN A 28 -3.51 3.87 -17.48
CA GLN A 28 -4.45 2.88 -16.94
C GLN A 28 -5.35 3.53 -15.89
N LEU A 29 -4.77 4.31 -14.97
CA LEU A 29 -5.53 4.98 -13.92
C LEU A 29 -6.56 5.95 -14.50
N ARG A 30 -6.17 6.74 -15.50
CA ARG A 30 -7.08 7.65 -16.20
C ARG A 30 -8.22 6.91 -16.88
N ALA A 31 -7.90 5.86 -17.64
CA ALA A 31 -8.91 5.06 -18.31
C ALA A 31 -9.89 4.40 -17.32
N MET A 32 -9.46 4.12 -16.08
CA MET A 32 -10.35 3.63 -15.02
C MET A 32 -11.25 4.71 -14.42
N TYR A 33 -10.84 5.99 -14.44
CA TYR A 33 -11.71 7.11 -14.06
C TYR A 33 -12.71 7.47 -15.17
N GLU A 34 -12.31 7.32 -16.42
CA GLU A 34 -13.17 7.53 -17.59
C GLU A 34 -14.18 6.39 -17.78
N ASP A 35 -13.83 5.16 -17.38
CA ASP A 35 -14.68 3.97 -17.45
C ASP A 35 -14.74 3.25 -16.08
N PRO A 36 -15.75 3.56 -15.24
CA PRO A 36 -15.91 2.97 -13.92
C PRO A 36 -16.12 1.45 -13.92
N THR A 37 -16.52 0.86 -15.05
CA THR A 37 -16.81 -0.59 -15.17
C THR A 37 -15.55 -1.46 -15.14
N ARG A 38 -14.36 -0.85 -15.26
CA ARG A 38 -13.07 -1.57 -15.23
C ARG A 38 -12.72 -2.15 -13.86
N HIS A 39 -13.38 -1.71 -12.78
CA HIS A 39 -13.36 -2.22 -11.40
C HIS A 39 -12.06 -2.88 -10.84
N PRO A 40 -10.81 -2.37 -11.04
CA PRO A 40 -9.62 -3.05 -10.49
C PRO A 40 -9.44 -2.80 -8.98
N TRP A 41 -10.21 -1.85 -8.44
CA TRP A 41 -10.01 -1.21 -7.14
C TRP A 41 -10.23 -2.14 -5.94
N ARG A 42 -10.92 -3.27 -6.12
CA ARG A 42 -11.33 -4.17 -5.01
C ARG A 42 -10.59 -5.50 -4.97
N TYR A 43 -9.57 -5.68 -5.83
CA TYR A 43 -8.89 -6.96 -5.96
C TYR A 43 -8.23 -7.43 -4.66
N TYR A 44 -7.67 -6.51 -3.87
CA TYR A 44 -6.98 -6.83 -2.62
C TYR A 44 -7.78 -6.50 -1.35
N ASP A 45 -8.91 -5.81 -1.45
CA ASP A 45 -9.68 -5.38 -0.27
C ASP A 45 -10.06 -6.54 0.66
N PRO A 46 -10.52 -7.71 0.17
CA PRO A 46 -10.83 -8.84 1.04
C PRO A 46 -9.63 -9.34 1.87
N ILE A 47 -8.47 -9.54 1.24
CA ILE A 47 -7.28 -10.02 1.96
C ILE A 47 -6.70 -8.95 2.88
N VAL A 48 -6.75 -7.67 2.49
CA VAL A 48 -6.42 -6.54 3.39
C VAL A 48 -7.33 -6.56 4.61
N THR A 49 -8.63 -6.72 4.42
CA THR A 49 -9.62 -6.76 5.50
C THR A 49 -9.33 -7.92 6.45
N ALA A 50 -8.99 -9.09 5.92
CA ALA A 50 -8.59 -10.25 6.72
C ALA A 50 -7.31 -10.00 7.52
N VAL A 51 -6.27 -9.39 6.90
CA VAL A 51 -5.04 -8.99 7.60
C VAL A 51 -5.36 -8.02 8.74
N VAL A 52 -6.12 -6.96 8.46
CA VAL A 52 -6.49 -5.95 9.45
C VAL A 52 -7.30 -6.57 10.59
N LYS A 53 -8.29 -7.40 10.27
CA LYS A 53 -9.15 -8.09 11.25
C LYS A 53 -8.36 -9.08 12.10
N GLY A 54 -7.45 -9.84 11.48
CA GLY A 54 -6.59 -10.80 12.15
C GLY A 54 -5.54 -10.15 13.06
N LEU A 55 -5.02 -8.99 12.66
CA LEU A 55 -4.05 -8.21 13.45
C LEU A 55 -4.71 -7.33 14.52
N ARG A 56 -5.97 -6.92 14.33
CA ARG A 56 -6.75 -6.22 15.36
C ARG A 56 -7.10 -7.17 16.49
N THR A 57 -6.19 -7.19 17.44
CA THR A 57 -6.34 -7.93 18.68
C THR A 57 -6.94 -6.96 19.68
N GLY A 58 -8.17 -7.21 20.12
CA GLY A 58 -8.66 -6.65 21.38
C GLY A 58 -7.86 -7.22 22.56
N GLU A 59 -8.51 -7.41 23.70
CA GLU A 59 -7.91 -7.95 24.93
C GLU A 59 -7.59 -9.46 24.86
N LEU A 60 -7.04 -9.96 23.75
CA LEU A 60 -6.61 -11.36 23.66
C LEU A 60 -5.38 -11.60 24.56
N PRO A 61 -5.45 -12.51 25.56
CA PRO A 61 -4.42 -12.59 26.61
C PRO A 61 -3.07 -13.15 26.13
N ALA A 62 -3.05 -13.98 25.07
CA ALA A 62 -1.85 -14.71 24.66
C ALA A 62 -1.47 -14.53 23.18
N GLU A 63 -0.17 -14.33 22.90
CA GLU A 63 0.36 -14.14 21.54
C GLU A 63 0.07 -15.31 20.58
N ARG A 64 0.04 -16.55 21.09
CA ARG A 64 -0.32 -17.73 20.27
C ARG A 64 -1.74 -17.63 19.71
N GLN A 65 -2.70 -17.20 20.52
CA GLN A 65 -4.10 -17.04 20.11
C GLN A 65 -4.24 -15.94 19.04
N LYS A 66 -3.44 -14.88 19.13
CA LYS A 66 -3.41 -13.78 18.14
C LYS A 66 -2.90 -14.25 16.78
N ILE A 67 -1.84 -15.07 16.75
CA ILE A 67 -1.30 -15.64 15.50
C ILE A 67 -2.31 -16.60 14.88
N GLU A 68 -2.97 -17.44 15.68
CA GLU A 68 -3.97 -18.38 15.16
C GLU A 68 -5.17 -17.65 14.58
N ARG A 69 -5.68 -16.60 15.26
CA ARG A 69 -6.74 -15.76 14.70
C ARG A 69 -6.36 -15.14 13.36
N LEU A 70 -5.14 -14.60 13.25
CA LEU A 70 -4.64 -14.06 11.98
C LEU A 70 -4.63 -15.13 10.90
N ARG A 71 -4.16 -16.33 11.23
CA ARG A 71 -4.16 -17.47 10.30
C ARG A 71 -5.58 -17.81 9.84
N THR A 72 -6.53 -17.95 10.75
CA THR A 72 -7.93 -18.25 10.42
C THR A 72 -8.54 -17.22 9.47
N GLU A 73 -8.36 -15.93 9.74
CA GLU A 73 -8.91 -14.87 8.87
C GLU A 73 -8.29 -14.91 7.47
N LEU A 74 -6.98 -15.18 7.37
CA LEU A 74 -6.28 -15.30 6.10
C LEU A 74 -6.73 -16.53 5.31
N ASP A 75 -6.85 -17.68 5.97
CA ASP A 75 -7.30 -18.93 5.34
C ASP A 75 -8.74 -18.77 4.80
N LEU A 76 -9.63 -18.13 5.57
CA LEU A 76 -10.99 -17.80 5.12
C LEU A 76 -10.99 -16.87 3.91
N ALA A 77 -10.08 -15.90 3.83
CA ALA A 77 -9.98 -15.01 2.67
C ALA A 77 -9.49 -15.77 1.42
N VAL A 78 -8.56 -16.72 1.57
CA VAL A 78 -8.10 -17.57 0.47
C VAL A 78 -9.24 -18.44 -0.05
N VAL A 79 -9.97 -19.14 0.82
CA VAL A 79 -11.12 -19.99 0.42
C VAL A 79 -12.16 -19.16 -0.35
N ARG A 80 -12.55 -18.00 0.17
CA ARG A 80 -13.51 -17.11 -0.50
C ARG A 80 -13.02 -16.60 -1.86
N SER A 81 -11.71 -16.45 -2.04
CA SER A 81 -11.16 -16.05 -3.34
C SER A 81 -11.21 -17.18 -4.36
N GLN A 82 -11.08 -18.44 -3.94
CA GLN A 82 -11.26 -19.61 -4.82
C GLN A 82 -12.71 -19.71 -5.31
N GLU A 83 -13.68 -19.58 -4.40
CA GLU A 83 -15.12 -19.55 -4.76
C GLU A 83 -15.45 -18.42 -5.75
N ARG A 84 -14.78 -17.26 -5.62
CA ARG A 84 -14.92 -16.13 -6.55
C ARG A 84 -14.29 -16.40 -7.91
N GLU A 85 -13.18 -17.13 -7.97
CA GLU A 85 -12.55 -17.49 -9.24
C GLU A 85 -13.40 -18.45 -10.07
N GLU A 86 -14.07 -19.38 -9.40
CA GLU A 86 -15.00 -20.33 -10.03
C GLU A 86 -16.22 -19.62 -10.63
N SER A 87 -16.68 -18.53 -9.99
CA SER A 87 -17.86 -17.77 -10.42
C SER A 87 -17.54 -16.58 -11.34
N ASP A 88 -16.34 -15.98 -11.27
CA ASP A 88 -15.94 -14.82 -12.04
C ASP A 88 -14.56 -14.98 -12.67
N ARG A 89 -14.54 -15.11 -14.01
CA ARG A 89 -13.31 -15.24 -14.80
C ARG A 89 -12.35 -14.05 -14.64
N ARG A 90 -12.82 -12.88 -14.18
CA ARG A 90 -11.97 -11.69 -13.91
C ARG A 90 -11.11 -11.87 -12.65
N CYS A 91 -11.47 -12.81 -11.78
CA CYS A 91 -10.76 -13.09 -10.53
C CYS A 91 -9.65 -14.13 -10.68
N ARG A 92 -9.48 -14.77 -11.84
CA ARG A 92 -8.47 -15.84 -12.03
C ARG A 92 -7.08 -15.45 -11.52
N GLY A 93 -6.48 -16.31 -10.70
CA GLY A 93 -5.16 -16.15 -10.10
C GLY A 93 -5.16 -15.41 -8.75
N GLN A 94 -6.27 -14.81 -8.34
CA GLN A 94 -6.47 -14.19 -7.03
C GLN A 94 -6.21 -15.13 -5.85
N SER A 95 -6.61 -16.40 -5.93
CA SER A 95 -6.40 -17.38 -4.86
C SER A 95 -4.92 -17.63 -4.61
N VAL A 96 -4.12 -17.76 -5.67
CA VAL A 96 -2.66 -17.87 -5.59
C VAL A 96 -2.07 -16.62 -4.93
N HIS A 97 -2.49 -15.43 -5.39
CA HIS A 97 -2.03 -14.18 -4.79
C HIS A 97 -2.37 -14.07 -3.31
N TYR A 98 -3.56 -14.49 -2.90
CA TYR A 98 -4.01 -14.43 -1.51
C TYR A 98 -3.23 -15.41 -0.63
N ALA A 99 -2.95 -16.62 -1.13
CA ALA A 99 -2.14 -17.60 -0.41
C ALA A 99 -0.72 -17.09 -0.16
N GLU A 100 -0.10 -16.43 -1.15
CA GLU A 100 1.23 -15.81 -0.99
C GLU A 100 1.22 -14.66 0.03
N ILE A 101 0.18 -13.82 -0.01
CA ILE A 101 0.00 -12.74 0.96
C ILE A 101 -0.19 -13.30 2.36
N ALA A 102 -1.01 -14.35 2.52
CA ALA A 102 -1.25 -15.01 3.80
C ALA A 102 0.05 -15.57 4.40
N ALA A 103 0.79 -16.34 3.61
CA ALA A 103 2.08 -16.90 4.03
C ALA A 103 3.10 -15.81 4.38
N GLY A 104 3.15 -14.75 3.58
CA GLY A 104 4.01 -13.59 3.80
C GLY A 104 3.66 -12.83 5.07
N MET A 105 2.38 -12.56 5.32
CA MET A 105 1.91 -11.85 6.51
C MET A 105 2.20 -12.62 7.80
N LEU A 106 2.06 -13.95 7.80
CA LEU A 106 2.44 -14.76 8.95
C LEU A 106 3.94 -14.67 9.25
N LYS A 107 4.79 -14.59 8.22
CA LYS A 107 6.23 -14.34 8.39
C LYS A 107 6.49 -12.95 8.98
N VAL A 108 5.82 -11.91 8.46
CA VAL A 108 5.92 -10.54 9.03
C VAL A 108 5.53 -10.58 10.50
N ARG A 109 4.36 -11.14 10.84
CA ARG A 109 3.85 -11.18 12.23
C ARG A 109 4.81 -11.86 13.20
N ARG A 110 5.44 -12.96 12.79
CA ARG A 110 6.45 -13.66 13.60
C ARG A 110 7.71 -12.82 13.81
N ARG A 111 8.14 -12.05 12.81
CA ARG A 111 9.35 -11.20 12.88
C ARG A 111 9.14 -9.94 13.72
N VAL A 112 8.00 -9.28 13.58
CA VAL A 112 7.74 -8.01 14.27
C VAL A 112 7.43 -8.17 15.75
N GLY A 113 7.00 -9.37 16.16
CA GLY A 113 6.63 -9.68 17.54
C GLY A 113 5.29 -9.05 17.94
N PRO A 114 4.99 -9.00 19.25
CA PRO A 114 3.76 -8.41 19.77
C PRO A 114 3.57 -6.96 19.32
N LEU A 115 2.34 -6.63 18.95
CA LEU A 115 1.94 -5.30 18.49
C LEU A 115 0.51 -5.00 18.95
N ARG A 116 0.23 -3.73 19.25
CA ARG A 116 -1.13 -3.21 19.39
C ARG A 116 -1.51 -2.53 18.07
N VAL A 117 -2.76 -2.67 17.66
CA VAL A 117 -3.23 -2.22 16.34
C VAL A 117 -4.43 -1.30 16.50
N PHE A 118 -4.39 -0.18 15.81
CA PHE A 118 -5.39 0.87 15.82
C PHE A 118 -5.85 1.20 14.38
N GLY A 119 -6.86 2.05 14.27
CA GLY A 119 -7.21 2.67 12.99
C GLY A 119 -6.11 3.63 12.55
N ALA A 120 -5.66 3.52 11.30
CA ALA A 120 -4.74 4.49 10.73
C ALA A 120 -5.49 5.75 10.29
N PRO A 121 -4.96 6.96 10.56
CA PRO A 121 -5.48 8.17 9.94
C PRO A 121 -5.21 8.14 8.43
N SER A 122 -6.08 8.79 7.66
CA SER A 122 -5.86 9.05 6.24
C SER A 122 -5.43 10.49 6.03
N GLY A 123 -4.57 10.71 5.05
CA GLY A 123 -4.03 12.02 4.73
C GLY A 123 -4.04 12.28 3.23
N VAL A 124 -3.67 13.49 2.86
CA VAL A 124 -3.53 13.89 1.46
C VAL A 124 -2.19 14.60 1.29
N TRP A 125 -1.37 14.09 0.39
CA TRP A 125 -0.19 14.80 -0.08
C TRP A 125 -0.51 15.57 -1.36
N ARG A 126 0.03 16.78 -1.50
CA ARG A 126 -0.21 17.66 -2.65
C ARG A 126 1.11 18.16 -3.21
N HIS A 127 1.22 18.16 -4.53
CA HIS A 127 2.31 18.79 -5.26
C HIS A 127 1.81 19.34 -6.59
N ARG A 128 1.83 20.67 -6.75
CA ARG A 128 1.20 21.38 -7.89
C ARG A 128 -0.25 20.90 -8.08
N ASP A 129 -0.59 20.44 -9.28
CA ASP A 129 -1.93 19.94 -9.63
C ASP A 129 -2.17 18.48 -9.21
N LEU A 130 -1.17 17.78 -8.64
CA LEU A 130 -1.29 16.40 -8.22
C LEU A 130 -1.73 16.30 -6.76
N ARG A 131 -2.84 15.58 -6.55
CA ARG A 131 -3.37 15.21 -5.24
C ARG A 131 -3.26 13.70 -5.03
N VAL A 132 -2.47 13.29 -4.04
CA VAL A 132 -2.25 11.88 -3.69
C VAL A 132 -2.98 11.56 -2.39
N GLY A 133 -4.01 10.71 -2.46
CA GLY A 133 -4.65 10.13 -1.30
C GLY A 133 -3.74 9.12 -0.62
N VAL A 134 -3.51 9.28 0.68
CA VAL A 134 -2.68 8.40 1.50
C VAL A 134 -3.57 7.74 2.55
N THR A 135 -3.86 6.46 2.35
CA THR A 135 -4.67 5.64 3.25
C THR A 135 -3.85 4.44 3.71
N PRO A 136 -3.06 4.58 4.78
CA PRO A 136 -2.39 3.46 5.41
C PRO A 136 -3.42 2.46 5.95
N HIS A 137 -3.02 1.21 6.10
CA HIS A 137 -3.94 0.16 6.53
C HIS A 137 -4.00 0.02 8.05
N LEU A 138 -2.89 0.30 8.75
CA LEU A 138 -2.76 0.05 10.18
C LEU A 138 -1.94 1.17 10.84
N LEU A 139 -2.37 1.60 12.01
CA LEU A 139 -1.49 2.24 12.98
C LEU A 139 -1.12 1.14 13.99
N VAL A 140 0.18 0.93 14.21
CA VAL A 140 0.65 -0.10 15.14
C VAL A 140 1.55 0.51 16.19
N GLU A 141 1.48 -0.02 17.40
CA GLU A 141 2.40 0.29 18.48
C GLU A 141 3.20 -0.97 18.81
N ARG A 142 4.53 -0.86 18.68
CA ARG A 142 5.47 -1.92 19.03
C ARG A 142 5.76 -1.90 20.54
N ARG A 143 6.36 -2.97 21.04
CA ARG A 143 6.91 -3.01 22.41
C ARG A 143 7.87 -1.82 22.59
N GLY A 144 7.67 -1.05 23.66
CA GLY A 144 8.43 0.18 23.92
C GLY A 144 7.77 1.47 23.44
N GLY A 145 6.52 1.41 22.96
CA GLY A 145 5.71 2.61 22.66
C GLY A 145 6.00 3.25 21.30
N VAL A 146 6.86 2.65 20.48
CA VAL A 146 7.13 3.15 19.12
C VAL A 146 5.89 2.93 18.25
N GLN A 147 5.33 4.03 17.76
CA GLN A 147 4.20 4.01 16.84
C GLN A 147 4.67 4.05 15.39
N GLU A 148 4.10 3.19 14.57
CA GLU A 148 4.36 3.10 13.14
C GLU A 148 3.04 3.08 12.38
N VAL A 149 2.97 3.78 11.26
CA VAL A 149 1.83 3.76 10.35
C VAL A 149 2.19 2.95 9.12
N TRP A 150 1.45 1.86 8.89
CA TRP A 150 1.80 0.83 7.93
C TRP A 150 0.94 0.92 6.67
N PHE A 151 1.62 1.04 5.54
CA PHE A 151 1.06 0.71 4.24
C PHE A 151 1.47 -0.72 3.85
N LEU A 152 0.52 -1.54 3.43
CA LEU A 152 0.74 -2.94 3.07
C LEU A 152 0.89 -3.02 1.56
N HIS A 153 2.08 -3.36 1.08
CA HIS A 153 2.34 -3.62 -0.32
C HIS A 153 2.09 -5.10 -0.61
N LEU A 154 1.14 -5.36 -1.52
CA LEU A 154 0.62 -6.71 -1.79
C LEU A 154 0.93 -7.23 -3.19
N LYS A 155 1.60 -6.43 -4.03
CA LYS A 155 1.88 -6.79 -5.42
C LYS A 155 3.06 -7.77 -5.51
N ALA A 156 3.11 -8.54 -6.60
CA ALA A 156 4.17 -9.52 -6.86
C ALA A 156 5.56 -8.86 -6.97
N THR A 157 5.59 -7.66 -7.53
CA THR A 157 6.82 -6.88 -7.68
C THR A 157 7.40 -6.58 -6.31
N ARG A 158 8.57 -7.16 -6.02
CA ARG A 158 9.33 -6.85 -4.82
C ARG A 158 9.72 -5.38 -4.83
N LEU A 159 9.54 -4.73 -3.69
CA LEU A 159 10.04 -3.38 -3.50
C LEU A 159 11.51 -3.41 -3.10
N SER A 160 12.28 -2.44 -3.56
CA SER A 160 13.56 -2.07 -2.98
C SER A 160 13.38 -0.85 -2.08
N GLN A 161 14.40 -0.55 -1.27
CA GLN A 161 14.41 0.70 -0.48
C GLN A 161 14.31 1.94 -1.38
N SER A 162 15.05 1.97 -2.50
CA SER A 162 15.02 3.11 -3.42
C SER A 162 13.63 3.37 -4.01
N THR A 163 12.89 2.31 -4.32
CA THR A 163 11.50 2.41 -4.81
C THR A 163 10.53 2.82 -3.69
N ALA A 164 10.79 2.42 -2.45
CA ALA A 164 9.97 2.77 -1.30
C ALA A 164 10.19 4.21 -0.80
N ASP A 165 11.39 4.77 -0.97
CA ASP A 165 11.80 6.05 -0.41
C ASP A 165 10.84 7.20 -0.79
N GLY A 166 10.49 7.34 -2.07
CA GLY A 166 9.56 8.38 -2.52
C GLY A 166 8.16 8.25 -1.89
N ALA A 167 7.66 7.01 -1.79
CA ALA A 167 6.37 6.73 -1.17
C ALA A 167 6.40 6.96 0.36
N LEU A 168 7.52 6.65 1.02
CA LEU A 168 7.70 6.91 2.45
C LEU A 168 7.74 8.41 2.76
N VAL A 169 8.36 9.24 1.90
CA VAL A 169 8.33 10.69 2.03
C VAL A 169 6.90 11.22 1.89
N ILE A 170 6.20 10.83 0.82
CA ILE A 170 4.81 11.23 0.56
C ILE A 170 3.91 10.84 1.74
N MET A 171 4.07 9.61 2.24
CA MET A 171 3.32 9.11 3.39
C MET A 171 3.64 9.91 4.66
N GLY A 172 4.92 10.18 4.93
CA GLY A 172 5.34 10.97 6.09
C GLY A 172 4.81 12.41 6.08
N GLU A 173 4.88 13.09 4.93
CA GLU A 173 4.32 14.43 4.79
C GLU A 173 2.78 14.44 4.94
N ALA A 174 2.08 13.47 4.34
CA ALA A 174 0.64 13.34 4.49
C ALA A 174 0.22 13.06 5.95
N MET A 175 0.95 12.23 6.68
CA MET A 175 0.65 11.90 8.08
C MET A 175 0.92 13.09 9.01
N ARG A 176 2.03 13.81 8.82
CA ARG A 176 2.28 15.05 9.57
C ARG A 176 1.20 16.12 9.35
N SER A 177 0.67 16.21 8.13
CA SER A 177 -0.40 17.18 7.83
C SER A 177 -1.72 16.94 8.59
N VAL A 178 -1.91 15.73 9.11
CA VAL A 178 -3.09 15.35 9.92
C VAL A 178 -2.73 15.14 11.39
N GLY A 179 -1.57 15.62 11.84
CA GLY A 179 -1.12 15.52 13.24
C GLY A 179 -0.71 14.12 13.68
N CYS A 180 -0.32 13.24 12.75
CA CYS A 180 0.16 11.90 13.05
C CYS A 180 1.70 11.83 12.95
N ASP A 181 2.36 11.67 14.10
CA ASP A 181 3.82 11.58 14.20
C ASP A 181 4.36 10.13 14.14
N ALA A 182 3.48 9.15 13.89
CA ALA A 182 3.88 7.76 13.76
C ALA A 182 4.83 7.55 12.57
N VAL A 183 5.82 6.66 12.73
CA VAL A 183 6.84 6.41 11.71
C VAL A 183 6.21 5.74 10.49
N PRO A 184 6.32 6.32 9.28
CA PRO A 184 5.82 5.68 8.05
C PRO A 184 6.58 4.39 7.76
N ARG A 185 5.84 3.33 7.43
CA ARG A 185 6.40 2.04 7.04
C ARG A 185 5.64 1.46 5.84
N ILE A 186 6.38 0.98 4.85
CA ILE A 186 5.83 0.20 3.73
C ILE A 186 6.21 -1.26 3.93
N VAL A 187 5.24 -2.09 4.29
CA VAL A 187 5.43 -3.53 4.54
C VAL A 187 5.19 -4.28 3.24
N ASP A 188 6.26 -4.83 2.66
CA ASP A 188 6.13 -5.79 1.56
C ASP A 188 5.70 -7.15 2.12
N VAL A 189 4.38 -7.35 2.12
CA VAL A 189 3.73 -8.48 2.79
C VAL A 189 4.12 -9.78 2.10
N ARG A 190 4.12 -9.82 0.77
CA ARG A 190 4.39 -11.05 0.00
C ARG A 190 5.81 -11.57 0.20
N SER A 191 6.81 -10.67 0.29
CA SER A 191 8.18 -11.10 0.59
C SER A 191 8.37 -11.51 2.07
N GLY A 192 7.38 -11.24 2.92
CA GLY A 192 7.49 -11.43 4.37
C GLY A 192 8.45 -10.43 5.03
N SER A 193 8.84 -9.37 4.32
CA SER A 193 9.75 -8.35 4.82
C SER A 193 9.05 -7.50 5.89
N VAL A 194 9.78 -7.12 6.94
CA VAL A 194 9.29 -6.18 7.96
C VAL A 194 9.15 -4.74 7.44
N GLY A 195 9.37 -4.55 6.14
CA GLY A 195 9.08 -3.32 5.43
C GLY A 195 10.20 -2.29 5.47
N PHE A 196 10.04 -1.27 4.64
CA PHE A 196 10.94 -0.14 4.48
C PHE A 196 10.49 0.99 5.39
N ALA A 197 11.46 1.71 5.93
CA ALA A 197 11.27 2.95 6.67
C ALA A 197 12.37 3.93 6.25
N LEU A 198 12.13 5.24 6.42
CA LEU A 198 13.21 6.21 6.27
C LEU A 198 14.17 6.03 7.44
N ASN A 199 15.42 5.68 7.15
CA ASN A 199 16.45 5.64 8.17
C ASN A 199 16.92 7.09 8.48
N ARG A 200 17.57 7.29 9.63
CA ARG A 200 18.07 8.62 10.06
C ARG A 200 19.23 9.14 9.22
N THR A 201 19.88 8.30 8.42
CA THR A 201 21.07 8.63 7.64
C THR A 201 20.77 9.03 6.20
N ARG A 202 19.49 9.01 5.80
CA ARG A 202 19.06 9.42 4.45
C ARG A 202 18.96 10.93 4.37
N ASP A 203 19.42 11.47 3.25
CA ASP A 203 19.25 12.87 2.88
C ASP A 203 17.76 13.14 2.57
N LEU A 204 17.02 13.54 3.60
CA LEU A 204 15.59 13.82 3.49
C LEU A 204 15.30 14.94 2.47
N PRO A 205 16.03 16.08 2.43
CA PRO A 205 15.90 17.06 1.36
C PRO A 205 15.99 16.43 -0.05
N MET A 206 16.98 15.58 -0.29
CA MET A 206 17.14 14.90 -1.58
C MET A 206 15.98 13.94 -1.87
N LEU A 207 15.53 13.16 -0.87
CA LEU A 207 14.38 12.26 -1.05
C LEU A 207 13.06 13.01 -1.28
N THR A 208 12.89 14.19 -0.67
CA THR A 208 11.75 15.07 -0.95
C THR A 208 11.81 15.63 -2.37
N ALA A 209 12.98 16.06 -2.84
CA ALA A 209 13.17 16.47 -4.22
C ALA A 209 12.87 15.31 -5.19
N TYR A 210 13.33 14.10 -4.88
CA TYR A 210 13.03 12.89 -5.64
C TYR A 210 11.53 12.60 -5.71
N ALA A 211 10.82 12.60 -4.57
CA ALA A 211 9.38 12.36 -4.53
C ALA A 211 8.59 13.38 -5.37
N ARG A 212 9.00 14.66 -5.31
CA ARG A 212 8.41 15.74 -6.13
C ARG A 212 8.71 15.55 -7.62
N SER A 213 9.93 15.16 -7.98
CA SER A 213 10.30 14.82 -9.37
C SER A 213 9.45 13.68 -9.93
N GLU A 214 9.21 12.62 -9.14
CA GLU A 214 8.35 11.51 -9.55
C GLU A 214 6.88 11.94 -9.70
N ALA A 215 6.39 12.83 -8.83
CA ALA A 215 5.06 13.42 -8.95
C ALA A 215 4.90 14.28 -10.21
N GLU A 216 5.91 15.09 -10.54
CA GLU A 216 5.92 15.89 -11.77
C GLU A 216 5.91 15.01 -13.02
N ALA A 217 6.75 13.97 -13.02
CA ALA A 217 6.76 13.01 -14.11
C ALA A 217 5.43 12.28 -14.28
N PHE A 218 4.78 11.90 -13.17
CA PHE A 218 3.45 11.29 -13.19
C PHE A 218 2.43 12.24 -13.85
N ALA A 219 2.42 13.51 -13.44
CA ALA A 219 1.52 14.53 -13.97
C ALA A 219 1.77 14.79 -15.47
N SER A 220 3.02 14.92 -15.90
CA SER A 220 3.35 15.13 -17.31
C SER A 220 2.90 13.95 -18.18
N LEU A 221 3.06 12.71 -17.72
CA LEU A 221 2.62 11.53 -18.45
C LEU A 221 1.09 11.38 -18.47
N TRP A 222 0.41 11.81 -17.41
CA TRP A 222 -1.05 11.91 -17.37
C TRP A 222 -1.58 12.89 -18.42
N GLU A 223 -0.98 14.08 -18.52
CA GLU A 223 -1.37 15.11 -19.49
C GLU A 223 -1.03 14.75 -20.93
N ALA A 224 0.15 14.18 -21.17
CA ALA A 224 0.54 13.71 -22.50
C ALA A 224 -0.50 12.72 -23.06
N ARG A 225 -1.10 11.90 -22.18
CA ARG A 225 -2.16 10.98 -22.59
C ARG A 225 -3.50 11.68 -22.81
N ALA A 226 -3.82 12.72 -22.03
CA ALA A 226 -5.00 13.55 -22.24
C ALA A 226 -5.00 14.17 -23.66
N LYS A 227 -3.85 14.71 -24.07
CA LYS A 227 -3.68 15.36 -25.38
C LYS A 227 -3.73 14.38 -26.54
N ALA A 228 -3.34 13.12 -26.34
CA ALA A 228 -3.40 12.09 -27.38
C ALA A 228 -4.81 11.50 -27.60
N ALA A 229 -5.78 11.84 -26.74
CA ALA A 229 -7.16 11.36 -26.82
C ALA A 229 -8.17 12.46 -27.20
N ALA A 230 -7.70 13.71 -27.30
CA ALA A 230 -8.46 14.87 -27.77
C ALA A 230 -8.15 15.11 -29.26
#